data_AF-A0A5J4R6Q6-F1
#
_entry.id   AF-A0A5J4R6Q6-F1
#
_cell.length_a   1.000
_cell.length_b   1.000
_cell.length_c   1.000
_cell.angle_alpha   90.00
_cell.angle_beta   90.00
_cell.angle_gamma   90.00
#
_symmetry.space_group_name_H-M   'P 1'
#
loop_
_entity.id
_entity.type
_entity.pdbx_description
1 polymer ?
#
loop_
_entity_poly.entity_id
_entity_poly.type
_entity_poly.pdbx_seq_one_letter_code
_entity_poly.pdbx_strand_id
1 'polypeptide(L)'
;MFNFRFYFNMMKQKAGQCAGAIWRALNGTEGMTAKEIKKVVAKSEDKIKMTDKELFLGFGWLLKEDKISIQELEEGELFVKLL
;
A
#
# COMPACT_ATOMS: atom_id res chain seq x y z
N MET A 1 25.42 -20.21 -3.89
CA MET A 1 24.05 -20.67 -3.62
C MET A 1 23.23 -19.45 -3.20
N PHE A 2 22.38 -18.93 -4.07
CA PHE A 2 21.55 -17.76 -3.76
C PHE A 2 20.60 -18.14 -2.62
N ASN A 3 20.75 -17.48 -1.48
CA ASN A 3 20.03 -17.83 -0.26
C ASN A 3 18.58 -17.33 -0.36
N PHE A 4 17.74 -18.10 -1.05
CA PHE A 4 16.36 -17.77 -1.39
C PHE A 4 15.51 -17.39 -0.16
N ARG A 5 15.82 -17.98 0.99
CA ARG A 5 15.18 -17.69 2.29
C ARG A 5 15.42 -16.25 2.77
N PHE A 6 16.60 -15.68 2.50
CA PHE A 6 16.96 -14.32 2.91
C PHE A 6 16.21 -13.27 2.07
N TYR A 7 16.13 -13.48 0.76
CA TYR A 7 15.40 -12.62 -0.17
C TYR A 7 13.89 -12.60 0.11
N PHE A 8 13.30 -13.73 0.48
CA PHE A 8 11.88 -13.82 0.82
C PHE A 8 11.52 -12.99 2.06
N ASN A 9 12.38 -12.98 3.09
CA ASN A 9 12.16 -12.17 4.29
C ASN A 9 12.25 -10.67 4.02
N MET A 10 13.17 -10.23 3.14
CA MET A 10 13.30 -8.82 2.77
C MET A 10 12.08 -8.30 2.00
N MET A 11 11.49 -9.11 1.11
CA MET A 11 10.29 -8.73 0.34
C MET A 11 9.05 -8.60 1.22
N LYS A 12 8.90 -9.48 2.23
CA LYS A 12 7.82 -9.37 3.23
C LYS A 12 7.93 -8.10 4.07
N GLN A 13 9.14 -7.76 4.51
CA GLN A 13 9.36 -6.52 5.26
C GLN A 13 9.01 -5.28 4.44
N LYS A 14 9.40 -5.25 3.16
CA LYS A 14 8.98 -4.18 2.23
C LYS A 14 7.47 -4.10 2.08
N ALA A 15 6.78 -5.22 1.89
CA ALA A 15 5.32 -5.25 1.79
C ALA A 15 4.66 -4.67 3.04
N GLY A 16 5.12 -5.08 4.23
CA GLY A 16 4.62 -4.54 5.50
C GLY A 16 4.90 -3.05 5.69
N GLN A 17 6.08 -2.56 5.29
CA GLN A 17 6.40 -1.13 5.32
C GLN A 17 5.49 -0.33 4.37
N CYS A 18 5.28 -0.81 3.15
CA CYS A 18 4.40 -0.15 2.18
C CYS A 18 2.94 -0.16 2.65
N ALA A 19 2.47 -1.30 3.16
CA ALA A 19 1.14 -1.43 3.77
C ALA A 19 0.95 -0.48 4.96
N GLY A 20 1.96 -0.37 5.83
CA GLY A 20 1.94 0.58 6.95
C GLY A 20 1.88 2.04 6.51
N ALA A 21 2.62 2.41 5.46
CA ALA A 21 2.59 3.76 4.91
C ALA A 21 1.22 4.09 4.28
N ILE A 22 0.64 3.16 3.50
CA ILE A 22 -0.71 3.29 2.93
C ILE A 22 -1.75 3.39 4.05
N TRP A 23 -1.66 2.52 5.05
CA TRP A 23 -2.58 2.52 6.18
C TRP A 23 -2.51 3.84 6.93
N ARG A 24 -1.32 4.39 7.19
CA ARG A 24 -1.16 5.71 7.82
C ARG A 24 -1.74 6.85 6.96
N ALA A 25 -1.59 6.77 5.64
CA ALA A 25 -2.17 7.76 4.72
C ALA A 25 -3.71 7.71 4.74
N LEU A 26 -4.28 6.52 4.84
CA LEU A 26 -5.73 6.31 4.93
C LEU A 26 -6.27 6.60 6.35
N ASN A 27 -5.47 6.36 7.38
CA ASN A 27 -5.87 6.50 8.78
C ASN A 27 -6.14 7.97 9.13
N GLY A 28 -7.38 8.28 9.46
CA GLY A 28 -7.86 9.65 9.70
C GLY A 28 -8.47 10.32 8.46
N THR A 29 -8.63 9.59 7.35
CA THR A 29 -9.39 10.02 6.18
C THR A 29 -10.60 9.12 5.96
N GLU A 30 -11.64 9.59 5.28
CA GLU A 30 -12.85 8.80 4.97
C GLU A 30 -12.64 7.78 3.83
N GLY A 31 -11.40 7.69 3.33
CA GLY A 31 -11.04 6.97 2.12
C GLY A 31 -10.46 7.92 1.09
N MET A 32 -9.55 7.41 0.27
CA MET A 32 -8.81 8.19 -0.72
C MET A 32 -8.64 7.39 -2.00
N THR A 33 -8.46 8.08 -3.12
CA THR A 33 -8.13 7.41 -4.40
C THR A 33 -6.69 6.89 -4.40
N ALA A 34 -6.41 5.85 -5.18
CA ALA A 34 -5.06 5.31 -5.35
C ALA A 34 -4.04 6.39 -5.79
N LYS A 35 -4.48 7.37 -6.60
CA LYS A 35 -3.66 8.52 -7.01
C LYS A 35 -3.29 9.42 -5.83
N GLU A 36 -4.22 9.67 -4.93
CA GLU A 36 -3.99 10.48 -3.72
C GLU A 36 -3.10 9.74 -2.73
N ILE A 37 -3.35 8.46 -2.48
CA ILE A 37 -2.51 7.62 -1.61
C ILE A 37 -1.07 7.64 -2.10
N LYS A 38 -0.85 7.48 -3.41
CA LYS A 38 0.48 7.56 -4.01
C LYS A 38 1.14 8.92 -3.74
N LYS A 39 0.38 10.03 -3.80
CA LYS A 39 0.89 11.36 -3.46
C LYS A 39 1.18 11.53 -1.98
N VAL A 40 0.29 11.07 -1.08
CA VAL A 40 0.47 11.18 0.37
C VAL A 40 1.66 10.35 0.83
N VAL A 41 1.79 9.12 0.35
CA VAL A 41 2.93 8.27 0.68
C VAL A 41 4.21 8.79 0.03
N ALA A 42 4.17 9.34 -1.19
CA ALA A 42 5.35 10.00 -1.77
C ALA A 42 5.80 11.24 -1.00
N LYS A 43 4.91 11.89 -0.24
CA LYS A 43 5.24 13.01 0.66
C LYS A 43 5.76 12.53 2.02
N SER A 44 5.56 11.27 2.39
CA SER A 44 6.08 10.75 3.66
C SER A 44 7.61 10.69 3.61
N GLU A 45 8.25 11.13 4.70
CA GLU A 45 9.71 11.31 4.81
C GLU A 45 10.50 9.99 4.66
N ASP A 46 9.81 8.86 4.78
CA ASP A 46 10.37 7.56 4.48
C ASP A 46 10.70 7.49 2.98
N LYS A 47 11.98 7.33 2.65
CA LYS A 47 12.57 7.18 1.31
C LYS A 47 12.04 5.99 0.49
N ILE A 48 10.83 5.52 0.77
CA ILE A 48 10.12 4.47 0.07
C ILE A 48 9.63 5.06 -1.25
N LYS A 49 10.33 4.74 -2.34
CA LYS A 49 9.81 4.95 -3.68
C LYS A 49 8.57 4.06 -3.84
N MET A 50 7.40 4.62 -3.61
CA MET A 50 6.12 3.96 -3.85
C MET A 50 5.85 3.98 -5.36
N THR A 51 6.33 2.95 -6.09
CA THR A 51 5.89 2.72 -7.47
C THR A 51 4.54 2.01 -7.46
N ASP A 52 3.89 1.91 -8.62
CA ASP A 52 2.60 1.21 -8.72
C ASP A 52 2.70 -0.23 -8.21
N LYS A 53 3.87 -0.88 -8.38
CA LYS A 53 4.12 -2.22 -7.86
C LYS A 53 4.08 -2.28 -6.33
N GLU A 54 4.74 -1.36 -5.63
CA GLU A 54 4.69 -1.32 -4.15
C GLU A 54 3.30 -0.94 -3.64
N LEU A 55 2.58 -0.07 -4.36
CA LEU A 55 1.21 0.33 -4.01
C LEU A 55 0.27 -0.89 -4.04
N PHE A 56 0.26 -1.63 -5.15
CA PHE A 56 -0.56 -2.85 -5.28
C PHE A 56 -0.12 -3.95 -4.31
N LEU A 57 1.18 -4.05 -4.00
CA LEU A 57 1.69 -4.98 -2.99
C LEU A 57 1.14 -4.64 -1.59
N GLY A 58 1.13 -3.36 -1.24
CA GLY A 58 0.60 -2.87 0.03
C GLY A 58 -0.91 -3.05 0.13
N PHE A 59 -1.66 -2.76 -0.95
CA PHE A 59 -3.09 -3.07 -1.04
C PHE A 59 -3.37 -4.56 -0.85
N GLY A 60 -2.63 -5.44 -1.55
CA GLY A 60 -2.78 -6.88 -1.39
C GLY A 60 -2.50 -7.36 0.04
N TRP A 61 -1.53 -6.75 0.72
CA TRP A 61 -1.25 -7.07 2.12
C TRP A 61 -2.37 -6.64 3.07
N LEU A 62 -2.91 -5.43 2.87
CA LEU A 62 -4.00 -4.90 3.70
C LEU A 62 -5.34 -5.61 3.43
N LEU A 63 -5.61 -5.98 2.17
CA LEU A 63 -6.76 -6.80 1.78
C LEU A 63 -6.69 -8.18 2.43
N LYS A 64 -5.50 -8.79 2.47
CA LYS A 64 -5.31 -10.09 3.14
C LYS A 64 -5.66 -10.04 4.63
N GLU A 65 -5.45 -8.89 5.27
CA GLU A 65 -5.77 -8.68 6.69
C GLU A 65 -7.17 -8.07 6.90
N ASP A 66 -7.98 -7.94 5.83
CA ASP A 66 -9.31 -7.31 5.85
C ASP A 66 -9.32 -5.92 6.52
N LYS A 67 -8.25 -5.13 6.32
CA LYS A 67 -8.09 -3.78 6.90
C LYS A 67 -8.61 -2.66 6.02
N ILE A 68 -8.75 -2.93 4.72
CA ILE A 68 -9.17 -1.94 3.72
C ILE A 68 -10.23 -2.52 2.80
N SER A 69 -11.08 -1.64 2.29
CA SER A 69 -12.02 -1.93 1.21
C SER A 69 -11.61 -1.12 -0.03
N ILE A 70 -11.50 -1.80 -1.16
CA ILE A 70 -11.23 -1.19 -2.45
C ILE A 70 -12.52 -1.21 -3.26
N GLN A 71 -12.93 -0.06 -3.76
CA GLN A 71 -14.07 0.13 -4.65
C GLN A 71 -13.57 0.69 -5.97
N GLU A 72 -14.03 0.11 -7.07
CA GLU A 72 -13.77 0.63 -8.41
C GLU A 72 -14.86 1.64 -8.76
N LEU A 73 -14.46 2.89 -8.99
CA LEU A 73 -15.36 3.96 -9.43
C LEU A 73 -15.52 3.92 -10.97
N GLU A 74 -16.56 4.58 -11.47
CA GLU A 74 -16.96 4.56 -12.89
C GLU A 74 -15.89 5.08 -13.89
N GLU A 75 -14.82 5.72 -13.40
CA GLU A 75 -13.68 6.20 -14.22
C GLU A 75 -12.43 5.29 -14.15
N GLY A 76 -12.55 4.08 -13.62
CA GLY A 76 -11.40 3.19 -13.41
C GLY A 76 -10.45 3.68 -12.30
N GLU A 77 -10.94 4.60 -11.46
CA GLU A 77 -10.25 5.02 -10.25
C GLU A 77 -10.54 4.06 -9.10
N LEU A 78 -9.48 3.55 -8.48
CA LEU A 78 -9.59 2.71 -7.29
C LEU A 78 -9.70 3.62 -6.06
N PHE A 79 -10.87 3.62 -5.44
CA PHE A 79 -11.12 4.25 -4.15
C PHE A 79 -10.85 3.26 -3.03
N VAL A 80 -9.98 3.63 -2.10
CA VAL A 80 -9.60 2.77 -0.98
C VAL A 80 -10.00 3.44 0.32
N LYS A 81 -10.72 2.70 1.17
CA LYS A 81 -11.11 3.14 2.51
C LYS A 81 -10.64 2.13 3.55
N LEU A 82 -10.38 2.60 4.77
CA LEU A 82 -10.22 1.70 5.90
C LEU A 82 -11.57 1.06 6.25
N LEU A 83 -11.53 -0.17 6.73
CA LEU A 83 -12.67 -0.86 7.34
C LEU A 83 -12.76 -0.55 8.84
#